data_AF-A0A5F2HVI7-F1
#
_entry.id   AF-A0A5F2HVI7-F1
#
_cell.length_a   1.000
_cell.length_b   1.000
_cell.length_c   1.000
_cell.angle_alpha   90.00
_cell.angle_beta   90.00
_cell.angle_gamma   90.00
#
_symmetry.space_group_name_H-M   'P 1'
#
loop_
_entity.id
_entity.type
_entity.pdbx_description
1 polymer ?
#
loop_
_entity_poly.entity_id
_entity_poly.type
_entity_poly.pdbx_seq_one_letter_code
_entity_poly.pdbx_strand_id
1 'polypeptide(L)'
;MSEPLLSVRDLSVAFAQGGMQSVAVDHTSFDIAKGETLALVGESGSGKAVSALSVLKLLPYPTASHPSGRVLFHGADLLSANEKALRGVRGNKITMIFQEPMTS
;
A
#
# COMPACT_ATOMS: atom_id res chain seq x y z
N MET A 1 15.09 -15.55 -13.12
CA MET A 1 13.71 -15.29 -12.65
C MET A 1 13.38 -13.85 -13.02
N SER A 2 12.18 -13.58 -13.52
CA SER A 2 11.74 -12.20 -13.82
C SER A 2 11.66 -11.39 -12.53
N GLU A 3 12.08 -10.13 -12.56
CA GLU A 3 11.80 -9.20 -11.48
C GLU A 3 10.27 -9.05 -11.32
N PRO A 4 9.73 -9.02 -10.09
CA PRO A 4 8.30 -8.79 -9.87
C PRO A 4 7.90 -7.39 -10.35
N LEU A 5 6.65 -7.24 -10.79
CA LEU A 5 6.08 -5.95 -11.18
C LEU A 5 5.90 -5.05 -9.95
N LEU A 6 5.36 -5.64 -8.89
CA LEU A 6 5.18 -5.01 -7.59
C LEU A 6 5.76 -5.93 -6.52
N SER A 7 6.53 -5.36 -5.59
CA SER A 7 7.07 -6.07 -4.44
C SER A 7 6.79 -5.28 -3.17
N VAL A 8 6.09 -5.91 -2.22
CA VAL A 8 5.86 -5.38 -0.88
C VAL A 8 6.78 -6.13 0.07
N ARG A 9 7.58 -5.39 0.85
CA ARG A 9 8.60 -5.96 1.75
C ARG A 9 8.47 -5.34 3.13
N ASP A 10 8.28 -6.19 4.14
CA ASP A 10 8.18 -5.85 5.57
C ASP A 10 7.29 -4.63 5.86
N LEU A 11 6.18 -4.54 5.12
CA LEU A 11 5.24 -3.42 5.22
C LEU A 11 4.55 -3.48 6.58
N SER A 12 4.74 -2.42 7.35
CA SER A 12 3.94 -2.15 8.55
C SER A 12 3.18 -0.85 8.36
N VAL A 13 1.97 -0.79 8.92
CA VAL A 13 1.13 0.40 8.91
C VAL A 13 0.55 0.61 10.29
N ALA A 14 0.71 1.83 10.80
CA ALA A 14 0.17 2.20 12.10
C ALA A 14 -0.67 3.48 12.02
N PHE A 15 -1.71 3.54 12.84
CA PHE A 15 -2.58 4.70 12.99
C PHE A 15 -2.42 5.31 14.38
N ALA A 16 -2.35 6.64 14.45
CA ALA A 16 -2.31 7.39 15.70
C ALA A 16 -3.67 8.06 15.95
N GLN A 17 -4.28 7.78 17.10
CA GLN A 17 -5.53 8.41 17.54
C GLN A 17 -5.48 8.66 19.05
N GLY A 18 -5.73 9.90 19.48
CA GLY A 18 -5.76 10.26 20.90
C GLY A 18 -4.45 10.00 21.65
N GLY A 19 -3.30 10.07 20.95
CA GLY A 19 -1.98 9.78 21.52
C GLY A 19 -1.62 8.30 21.61
N MET A 20 -2.54 7.39 21.26
CA MET A 20 -2.26 5.96 21.15
C MET A 20 -1.99 5.57 19.70
N GLN A 21 -1.05 4.64 19.52
CA GLN A 21 -0.70 4.09 18.21
C GLN A 21 -1.17 2.63 18.13
N SER A 22 -1.88 2.28 17.06
CA SER A 22 -2.31 0.91 16.76
C SER A 22 -1.73 0.44 15.43
N VAL A 23 -1.22 -0.79 15.40
CA VAL A 23 -0.67 -1.42 14.19
C VAL A 23 -1.81 -2.13 13.47
N ALA A 24 -2.05 -1.75 12.21
CA ALA A 24 -3.10 -2.32 11.36
C ALA A 24 -2.56 -3.33 10.33
N VAL A 25 -1.28 -3.22 9.99
CA VAL A 25 -0.55 -4.17 9.15
C VAL A 25 0.82 -4.38 9.79
N ASP A 26 1.24 -5.63 9.93
CA ASP A 26 2.46 -6.01 10.66
C ASP A 26 3.36 -6.85 9.75
N HIS A 27 4.52 -6.30 9.37
CA HIS A 27 5.60 -6.95 8.61
C HIS A 27 5.15 -7.83 7.42
N THR A 28 4.22 -7.32 6.60
CA THR A 28 3.69 -8.10 5.46
C THR A 28 4.62 -8.01 4.24
N SER A 29 4.88 -9.16 3.62
CA SER A 29 5.72 -9.29 2.42
C SER A 29 5.05 -10.16 1.36
N PHE A 30 4.96 -9.67 0.12
CA PHE A 30 4.49 -10.44 -1.04
C PHE A 30 4.96 -9.82 -2.35
N ASP A 31 4.91 -10.61 -3.42
CA ASP A 31 5.26 -10.18 -4.77
C ASP A 31 4.07 -10.36 -5.72
N ILE A 32 4.00 -9.52 -6.74
CA ILE A 32 3.07 -9.67 -7.87
C ILE A 32 3.91 -9.62 -9.15
N ALA A 33 3.96 -10.74 -9.88
CA ALA A 33 4.61 -10.83 -11.17
C ALA A 33 3.80 -10.14 -12.27
N LYS A 34 4.43 -9.87 -13.41
CA LYS A 34 3.72 -9.30 -14.57
C LYS A 34 2.67 -10.30 -15.07
N GLY A 35 1.42 -9.85 -15.17
CA GLY A 35 0.30 -10.67 -15.63
C GLY A 35 -0.28 -11.62 -14.55
N GLU A 36 0.22 -11.53 -13.32
CA GLU A 36 -0.32 -12.26 -12.19
C GLU A 36 -1.53 -11.54 -11.59
N THR A 37 -2.53 -12.33 -11.17
CA THR A 37 -3.65 -11.86 -10.37
C THR A 37 -3.48 -12.37 -8.95
N LEU A 38 -3.27 -11.45 -8.00
CA LEU A 38 -3.20 -11.76 -6.57
C LEU A 38 -4.51 -11.36 -5.88
N ALA A 39 -5.04 -12.25 -5.04
CA ALA A 39 -6.19 -11.98 -4.19
C ALA A 39 -5.76 -11.92 -2.72
N LEU A 40 -6.01 -10.78 -2.06
CA LEU A 40 -5.79 -10.62 -0.63
C LEU A 40 -7.12 -10.80 0.12
N VAL A 41 -7.24 -11.88 0.90
CA VAL A 41 -8.47 -12.30 1.58
C VAL A 41 -8.28 -12.33 3.10
N GLY A 42 -9.38 -12.22 3.84
CA GLY A 42 -9.36 -12.12 5.31
C GLY A 42 -10.60 -11.42 5.85
N GLU A 43 -10.80 -11.47 7.17
CA GLU A 43 -11.96 -10.88 7.86
C GLU A 43 -11.96 -9.35 7.85
N SER A 44 -13.10 -8.72 8.16
CA SER A 44 -13.16 -7.27 8.34
C SER A 44 -12.13 -6.81 9.37
N GLY A 45 -11.40 -5.73 9.08
CA GLY A 45 -10.35 -5.23 9.98
C GLY A 45 -8.97 -5.91 9.86
N SER A 46 -8.82 -6.98 9.06
CA SER A 46 -7.54 -7.72 8.94
C SER A 46 -6.42 -6.98 8.16
N GLY A 47 -6.55 -5.68 7.90
CA GLY A 47 -5.54 -4.89 7.21
C GLY A 47 -5.57 -4.92 5.67
N LYS A 48 -6.49 -5.65 5.01
CA LYS A 48 -6.51 -5.78 3.53
C LYS A 48 -6.55 -4.45 2.78
N ALA A 49 -7.54 -3.61 3.11
CA ALA A 49 -7.70 -2.30 2.48
C ALA A 49 -6.51 -1.39 2.81
N VAL A 50 -5.99 -1.49 4.04
CA VAL A 50 -4.83 -0.72 4.49
C VAL A 50 -3.58 -1.10 3.68
N SER A 51 -3.32 -2.39 3.47
CA SER A 51 -2.21 -2.88 2.63
C SER A 51 -2.36 -2.41 1.18
N ALA A 52 -3.56 -2.50 0.60
CA ALA A 52 -3.82 -2.06 -0.78
C ALA A 52 -3.63 -0.54 -0.95
N LEU A 53 -4.18 0.27 -0.04
CA LEU A 53 -4.06 1.73 -0.06
C LEU A 53 -2.62 2.20 0.16
N SER A 54 -1.83 1.44 0.92
CA SER A 54 -0.41 1.71 1.18
C SER A 54 0.42 1.73 -0.10
N VAL A 55 0.08 0.88 -1.08
CA VAL A 55 0.82 0.78 -2.36
C VAL A 55 0.93 2.14 -3.05
N LEU A 56 -0.13 2.92 -3.00
CA LEU A 56 -0.21 4.24 -3.63
C LEU A 56 -0.15 5.38 -2.62
N LYS A 57 0.21 5.14 -1.34
CA LYS A 57 0.17 6.13 -0.26
C LYS A 57 -1.16 6.89 -0.22
N LEU A 58 -2.28 6.17 -0.21
CA LEU A 58 -3.64 6.73 -0.18
C LEU A 58 -4.28 6.68 1.21
N LEU A 59 -3.48 6.38 2.24
CA LEU A 59 -3.93 6.40 3.63
C LEU A 59 -4.11 7.85 4.13
N PRO A 60 -4.90 8.07 5.19
CA PRO A 60 -5.08 9.40 5.77
C PRO A 60 -3.83 9.84 6.53
N TYR A 61 -2.87 10.49 5.86
CA TYR A 61 -1.73 11.11 6.54
C TYR A 61 -2.14 12.45 7.18
N PRO A 62 -1.59 12.85 8.35
CA PRO A 62 -0.53 12.18 9.11
C PRO A 62 -1.03 11.18 10.16
N THR A 63 -2.34 10.86 10.21
CA THR A 63 -2.84 9.90 11.22
C THR A 63 -2.37 8.48 10.91
N ALA A 64 -2.15 8.13 9.65
CA ALA A 64 -1.45 6.94 9.22
C ALA A 64 0.06 7.15 9.10
N SER A 65 0.84 6.09 9.31
CA SER A 65 2.29 6.06 9.11
C SER A 65 2.75 4.68 8.65
N HIS A 66 3.96 4.62 8.07
CA HIS A 66 4.66 3.37 7.73
C HIS A 66 5.88 3.22 8.64
N PRO A 67 5.79 2.51 9.78
CA PRO A 67 6.93 2.30 10.66
C PRO A 67 8.07 1.52 10.00
N SER A 68 7.74 0.64 9.06
CA SER A 68 8.68 -0.17 8.31
C SER A 68 8.17 -0.50 6.92
N GLY A 69 9.11 -0.96 6.09
CA GLY A 69 8.83 -1.61 4.82
C GLY A 69 9.00 -0.73 3.60
N ARG A 70 8.84 -1.36 2.44
CA ARG A 70 9.00 -0.76 1.12
C ARG A 70 7.94 -1.30 0.17
N VAL A 71 7.54 -0.45 -0.78
CA VAL A 71 6.68 -0.85 -1.90
C VAL A 71 7.40 -0.54 -3.18
N LEU A 72 7.96 -1.56 -3.82
CA LEU A 72 8.75 -1.43 -5.04
C LEU A 72 7.86 -1.67 -6.25
N PHE A 73 7.69 -0.65 -7.09
CA PHE A 73 7.05 -0.77 -8.40
C PHE A 73 8.11 -0.60 -9.49
N HIS A 74 8.37 -1.65 -10.28
CA HIS A 74 9.52 -1.70 -11.19
C HIS A 74 10.85 -1.28 -10.50
N GLY A 75 11.08 -1.81 -9.29
CA GLY A 75 12.28 -1.51 -8.50
C GLY A 75 12.30 -0.13 -7.81
N ALA A 76 11.37 0.78 -8.12
CA ALA A 76 11.29 2.10 -7.51
C ALA A 76 10.41 2.08 -6.25
N ASP A 77 10.93 2.57 -5.12
CA ASP A 77 10.20 2.57 -3.84
C ASP A 77 9.20 3.72 -3.74
N LEU A 78 7.92 3.37 -3.83
CA LEU A 78 6.79 4.28 -3.77
C LEU A 78 6.62 4.92 -2.38
N LEU A 79 7.04 4.26 -1.29
CA LEU A 79 6.91 4.84 0.06
C LEU A 79 7.82 6.05 0.24
N SER A 80 9.03 5.99 -0.34
CA SER A 80 10.02 7.06 -0.35
C SER A 80 9.78 8.13 -1.43
N ALA A 81 8.89 7.87 -2.38
CA ALA A 81 8.65 8.75 -3.51
C ALA A 81 7.97 10.07 -3.09
N ASN A 82 8.37 11.16 -3.76
CA ASN A 82 7.73 12.46 -3.62
C ASN A 82 6.40 12.53 -4.40
N GLU A 83 5.59 13.56 -4.14
CA GLU A 83 4.27 13.71 -4.77
C GLU A 83 4.31 13.84 -6.30
N LYS A 84 5.40 14.34 -6.90
CA LYS A 84 5.52 14.41 -8.36
C LYS A 84 5.67 13.00 -8.95
N ALA A 85 6.52 12.18 -8.35
CA ALA A 85 6.72 10.79 -8.76
C ALA A 85 5.43 9.97 -8.55
N LEU A 86 4.78 10.10 -7.39
CA LEU A 86 3.52 9.41 -7.10
C LEU A 86 2.41 9.78 -8.09
N ARG A 87 2.28 11.07 -8.46
CA ARG A 87 1.33 11.51 -9.50
C ARG A 87 1.59 10.88 -10.86
N GLY A 88 2.85 10.58 -11.20
CA GLY A 88 3.19 9.87 -12.44
C GLY A 88 2.75 8.40 -12.44
N VAL A 89 2.64 7.79 -11.25
CA VAL A 89 2.23 6.39 -11.08
C VAL A 89 0.72 6.24 -10.96
N ARG A 90 0.09 7.06 -10.10
CA ARG A 90 -1.36 7.04 -9.84
C ARG A 90 -2.14 7.32 -11.12
N GLY A 91 -3.10 6.46 -11.45
CA GLY A 91 -4.00 6.58 -12.61
C GLY A 91 -3.37 6.18 -13.96
N ASN A 92 -2.09 6.48 -14.18
CA ASN A 92 -1.40 6.16 -15.44
C ASN A 92 -0.77 4.76 -15.47
N LYS A 93 -0.22 4.32 -14.32
CA LYS A 93 0.50 3.04 -14.21
C LYS A 93 -0.18 2.07 -13.25
N ILE A 94 -0.75 2.60 -12.17
CA ILE A 94 -1.54 1.85 -11.20
C ILE A 94 -2.84 2.61 -10.98
N THR A 95 -3.97 1.93 -11.23
CA THR A 95 -5.31 2.47 -11.05
C THR A 95 -6.00 1.69 -9.94
N MET A 96 -6.61 2.41 -9.02
CA MET A 96 -7.39 1.82 -7.93
C MET A 96 -8.88 1.99 -8.22
N ILE A 97 -9.63 0.92 -8.03
CA ILE A 97 -11.09 0.93 -7.99
C ILE A 97 -11.48 0.72 -6.53
N PHE A 98 -12.18 1.68 -5.94
CA PHE A 98 -12.56 1.67 -4.52
C PHE A 98 -13.82 0.83 -4.30
N GLN A 99 -13.97 0.26 -3.09
CA GLN A 99 -15.12 -0.56 -2.71
C GLN A 99 -16.43 0.22 -2.75
N GLU A 100 -16.41 1.48 -2.29
CA GLU A 100 -17.51 2.43 -2.41
C GLU A 100 -17.09 3.56 -3.35
N PRO A 101 -17.39 3.49 -4.65
CA PRO A 101 -16.91 4.48 -5.61
C PRO A 101 -17.57 5.88 -5.49
N MET A 102 -18.52 6.05 -4.55
CA MET A 102 -19.46 7.19 -4.53
C MET A 102 -19.47 8.00 -3.23
N THR A 103 -18.65 7.67 -2.22
CA THR A 103 -18.57 8.42 -0.96
C THR A 103 -17.19 9.08 -0.84
N SER A 104 -17.17 10.42 -0.86
CA SER A 104 -16.00 11.30 -0.72
C SER A 104 -16.17 12.21 0.49
#